data_AF-A0A958KPR7-F1
#
_entry.id   AF-A0A958KPR7-F1
#
_cell.length_a   1.000
_cell.length_b   1.000
_cell.length_c   1.000
_cell.angle_alpha   90.00
_cell.angle_beta   90.00
_cell.angle_gamma   90.00
#
_symmetry.space_group_name_H-M   'P 1'
#
loop_
_entity.id
_entity.type
_entity.pdbx_description
1 polymer ?
#
loop_
_entity_poly.entity_id
_entity_poly.type
_entity_poly.pdbx_seq_one_letter_code
_entity_poly.pdbx_strand_id
1 'polypeptide(L)'
;MVLVGGITRLTHSGLSMVEWKPLMGILPPFTEAEWQAVFLKYQEFPEYKQLNQDMSLSEFKFIFFWEYSHRLLGRIIGLFFFIPFLFFWAKNYFDSRLFKQLLVGLVLGASQGLMGWYMVKSGLVDVPYVSHYRLAAHLMLAFIIEAFLLWIIFEINPKNDPEQQSSYGSAFWGSISLAALTGLQIVYGAFVAGKKAGYGFNSFPLMNG
;
A
#
# COMPACT_ATOMS: atom_id res chain seq x y z
N MET A 1 -5.54 0.79 -4.82
CA MET A 1 -4.81 0.90 -3.55
C MET A 1 -3.49 1.65 -3.71
N VAL A 2 -2.59 1.22 -4.60
CA VAL A 2 -1.28 1.87 -4.84
C VAL A 2 -1.39 3.36 -5.13
N LEU A 3 -2.28 3.77 -6.05
CA LEU A 3 -2.50 5.19 -6.39
C LEU A 3 -2.92 6.03 -5.19
N VAL A 4 -3.94 5.61 -4.44
CA VAL A 4 -4.42 6.32 -3.23
C VAL A 4 -3.31 6.40 -2.17
N GLY A 5 -2.47 5.36 -2.05
CA GLY A 5 -1.30 5.38 -1.17
C GLY A 5 -0.25 6.38 -1.61
N GLY A 6 0.00 6.46 -2.93
CA GLY A 6 0.84 7.49 -3.53
C GLY A 6 0.34 8.90 -3.20
N ILE A 7 -0.96 9.16 -3.37
CA ILE A 7 -1.55 10.46 -3.01
C ILE A 7 -1.40 10.74 -1.51
N THR A 8 -1.73 9.77 -0.65
CA THR A 8 -1.58 9.89 0.82
C THR A 8 -0.14 10.27 1.20
N ARG A 9 0.85 9.72 0.51
CA ARG A 9 2.26 10.07 0.73
C ARG A 9 2.60 11.47 0.19
N LEU A 10 2.18 11.80 -1.02
CA LEU A 10 2.48 13.09 -1.67
C LEU A 10 1.84 14.27 -0.94
N THR A 11 0.67 14.07 -0.36
CA THR A 11 -0.08 15.05 0.44
C THR A 11 0.31 15.04 1.92
N HIS A 12 1.36 14.29 2.31
CA HIS A 12 1.80 14.21 3.70
C HIS A 12 0.73 13.77 4.69
N SER A 13 -0.20 12.93 4.24
CA SER A 13 -1.37 12.52 5.01
C SER A 13 -1.14 11.29 5.88
N GLY A 14 -0.05 10.55 5.68
CA GLY A 14 0.10 9.18 6.20
C GLY A 14 0.24 9.02 7.72
N LEU A 15 0.21 10.11 8.51
CA LEU A 15 0.29 10.08 9.98
C LEU A 15 -0.84 10.87 10.66
N SER A 16 -1.84 11.32 9.89
CA SER A 16 -3.01 12.08 10.37
C SER A 16 -3.96 11.27 11.26
N MET A 17 -4.02 9.94 11.10
CA MET A 17 -4.83 9.03 11.89
C MET A 17 -3.99 8.26 12.91
N VAL A 18 -3.92 8.82 14.11
CA VAL A 18 -3.08 8.34 15.22
C VAL A 18 -3.60 7.07 15.89
N GLU A 19 -4.92 6.84 15.83
CA GLU A 19 -5.55 5.65 16.42
C GLU A 19 -5.65 4.52 15.40
N TRP A 20 -5.13 3.35 15.78
CA TRP A 20 -5.33 2.14 15.00
C TRP A 20 -6.60 1.41 15.45
N LYS A 21 -7.68 1.58 14.68
CA LYS A 21 -8.95 0.85 14.85
C LYS A 21 -9.25 -0.02 13.62
N PRO A 22 -8.75 -1.26 13.56
CA PRO A 22 -8.92 -2.14 12.41
C PRO A 22 -10.39 -2.43 12.10
N LEU A 23 -11.18 -2.73 13.14
CA LEU A 23 -12.57 -3.18 13.05
C LEU A 23 -13.59 -2.05 13.28
N MET A 24 -13.34 -1.15 14.25
CA MET A 24 -14.29 -0.11 14.68
C MET A 24 -14.13 1.23 13.96
N GLY A 25 -13.04 1.46 13.23
CA GLY A 25 -12.69 2.74 12.60
C GLY A 25 -13.14 2.87 11.15
N ILE A 26 -14.28 2.29 10.79
CA ILE A 26 -14.83 2.32 9.42
C ILE A 26 -15.52 3.65 9.14
N LEU A 27 -16.16 4.26 10.14
CA LEU A 27 -16.88 5.51 9.97
C LEU A 27 -15.97 6.71 10.30
N PRO A 28 -15.94 7.76 9.46
CA PRO A 28 -15.24 8.99 9.79
C PRO A 28 -16.05 9.80 10.81
N PRO A 29 -15.47 10.85 11.42
CA PRO A 29 -16.23 11.80 12.23
C PRO A 29 -17.34 12.46 11.39
N PHE A 30 -18.54 12.57 11.95
CA PHE A 30 -19.71 13.18 11.28
C PHE A 30 -20.10 14.52 11.89
N THR A 31 -19.83 14.72 13.18
CA THR A 31 -20.15 15.97 13.88
C THR A 31 -18.92 16.83 14.07
N GLU A 32 -19.13 18.13 14.22
CA GLU A 32 -18.05 19.08 14.49
C GLU A 32 -17.33 18.74 15.81
N ALA A 33 -18.06 18.32 16.85
CA ALA A 33 -17.48 17.90 18.12
C ALA A 33 -16.55 16.68 17.97
N GLU A 34 -16.94 15.68 17.16
CA GLU A 34 -16.08 14.52 16.88
C GLU A 34 -14.83 14.95 16.10
N TRP A 35 -14.97 15.82 15.09
CA TRP A 35 -13.85 16.36 14.32
C TRP A 35 -12.85 17.09 15.21
N GLN A 36 -13.33 17.93 16.12
CA GLN A 36 -12.47 18.61 17.10
C GLN A 36 -11.78 17.61 18.02
N ALA A 37 -12.46 16.55 18.47
CA ALA A 37 -11.86 15.54 19.35
C ALA A 37 -10.71 14.76 18.69
N VAL A 38 -10.83 14.36 17.42
CA VAL A 38 -9.70 13.73 16.70
C VAL A 38 -8.60 14.73 16.36
N PHE A 39 -8.96 15.98 16.06
CA PHE A 39 -7.97 17.01 15.77
C PHE A 39 -7.12 17.34 17.01
N LEU A 40 -7.75 17.50 18.18
CA LEU A 40 -7.05 17.68 19.46
C LEU A 40 -6.07 16.54 19.74
N LYS A 41 -6.46 15.29 19.46
CA LYS A 41 -5.53 14.15 19.57
C LYS A 41 -4.36 14.30 18.61
N TYR A 42 -4.60 14.64 17.35
CA TYR A 42 -3.53 14.84 16.37
C TYR A 42 -2.55 15.95 16.80
N GLN A 43 -3.03 17.01 17.46
CA GLN A 43 -2.19 18.07 18.01
C GLN A 43 -1.18 17.60 19.07
N GLU A 44 -1.43 16.47 19.72
CA GLU A 44 -0.51 15.89 20.70
C GLU A 44 0.70 15.20 20.05
N PHE A 45 0.64 14.90 18.75
CA PHE A 45 1.66 14.09 18.05
C PHE A 45 2.78 14.94 17.42
N PRO A 46 3.96 14.32 17.16
CA PRO A 46 5.11 15.02 16.60
C PRO A 46 4.83 15.69 15.25
N GLU A 47 3.98 15.11 14.39
CA GLU A 47 3.71 15.68 13.06
C GLU A 47 3.06 17.06 13.15
N TYR A 48 2.05 17.23 14.02
CA TYR A 48 1.49 18.54 14.30
C TYR A 48 2.52 19.47 14.94
N LYS A 49 3.19 19.01 15.99
CA LYS A 49 4.13 19.83 16.77
C LYS A 49 5.37 20.29 16.00
N GLN A 50 5.80 19.57 14.97
CA GLN A 50 7.05 19.86 14.26
C GLN A 50 6.84 20.36 12.84
N LEU A 51 5.80 19.90 12.13
CA LEU A 51 5.62 20.15 10.69
C LEU A 51 4.35 20.94 10.38
N ASN A 52 3.30 20.75 11.16
CA ASN A 52 1.97 21.28 10.90
C ASN A 52 1.49 22.20 12.03
N GLN A 53 2.39 22.95 12.65
CA GLN A 53 2.04 23.95 13.66
C GLN A 53 1.06 24.96 13.05
N ASP A 54 0.06 25.36 13.83
CA ASP A 54 -1.01 26.28 13.43
C ASP A 54 -1.94 25.78 12.30
N MET A 55 -1.87 24.49 11.94
CA MET A 55 -2.79 23.87 11.00
C MET A 55 -4.25 24.07 11.43
N SER A 56 -5.10 24.51 10.51
CA SER A 56 -6.54 24.64 10.75
C SER A 56 -7.25 23.27 10.74
N LEU A 57 -8.46 23.22 11.32
CA LEU A 57 -9.28 22.01 11.24
C LEU A 57 -9.60 21.62 9.78
N SER A 58 -9.78 22.60 8.88
CA SER A 58 -10.03 22.32 7.46
C SER A 58 -8.85 21.63 6.77
N GLU A 59 -7.63 22.06 7.07
CA GLU A 59 -6.41 21.42 6.55
C GLU A 59 -6.22 20.03 7.15
N PHE A 60 -6.52 19.86 8.45
CA PHE A 60 -6.54 18.54 9.07
C PHE A 60 -7.55 17.59 8.40
N LYS A 61 -8.77 18.06 8.12
CA LYS A 61 -9.79 17.27 7.41
C LYS A 61 -9.30 16.80 6.03
N PHE A 62 -8.51 17.62 5.32
CA PHE A 62 -7.92 17.25 4.04
C PHE A 62 -6.92 16.10 4.15
N ILE A 63 -5.95 16.20 5.09
CA ILE A 63 -4.97 15.11 5.27
C ILE A 63 -5.62 13.84 5.84
N PHE A 64 -6.56 14.01 6.77
CA PHE A 64 -7.34 12.90 7.33
C PHE A 64 -8.10 12.15 6.25
N PHE A 65 -8.73 12.86 5.30
CA PHE A 65 -9.51 12.26 4.23
C PHE A 65 -8.69 11.27 3.39
N TRP A 66 -7.46 11.62 3.00
CA TRP A 66 -6.63 10.76 2.16
C TRP A 66 -6.18 9.51 2.91
N GLU A 67 -5.75 9.65 4.16
CA GLU A 67 -5.37 8.50 4.96
C GLU A 67 -6.56 7.59 5.27
N TYR A 68 -7.70 8.18 5.66
CA TYR A 68 -8.95 7.46 5.87
C TYR A 68 -9.36 6.69 4.62
N SER A 69 -9.37 7.33 3.45
CA SER A 69 -9.75 6.72 2.18
C SER A 69 -8.82 5.57 1.81
N HIS A 70 -7.50 5.73 2.03
CA HIS A 70 -6.53 4.68 1.83
C HIS A 70 -6.80 3.47 2.73
N ARG A 71 -7.00 3.70 4.03
CA ARG A 71 -7.29 2.64 5.01
C ARG A 71 -8.63 1.96 4.73
N LEU A 72 -9.67 2.71 4.38
CA LEU A 72 -11.00 2.19 4.03
C LEU A 72 -10.91 1.29 2.80
N LEU A 73 -10.23 1.73 1.74
CA LEU A 73 -10.04 0.95 0.53
C LEU A 73 -9.30 -0.37 0.82
N GLY A 74 -8.27 -0.34 1.68
CA GLY A 74 -7.58 -1.55 2.13
C GLY A 74 -8.52 -2.55 2.82
N ARG A 75 -9.42 -2.07 3.69
CA ARG A 75 -10.44 -2.92 4.34
C ARG A 75 -11.43 -3.51 3.34
N ILE A 76 -11.93 -2.69 2.40
CA ILE A 76 -12.84 -3.14 1.35
C ILE A 76 -12.19 -4.25 0.52
N ILE A 77 -10.96 -4.06 0.06
CA ILE A 77 -10.23 -5.10 -0.69
C ILE A 77 -10.08 -6.38 0.14
N GLY A 78 -9.71 -6.26 1.42
CA GLY A 78 -9.62 -7.41 2.33
C GLY A 78 -10.93 -8.19 2.46
N LEU A 79 -12.06 -7.48 2.62
CA LEU A 79 -13.40 -8.10 2.69
C LEU A 79 -13.80 -8.76 1.37
N PHE A 80 -13.56 -8.09 0.24
CA PHE A 80 -13.85 -8.61 -1.10
C PHE A 80 -12.97 -9.80 -1.49
N PHE A 81 -11.81 -9.98 -0.85
CA PHE A 81 -11.01 -11.20 -0.99
C PHE A 81 -11.49 -12.29 -0.03
N PHE A 82 -11.61 -11.96 1.26
CA PHE A 82 -11.84 -12.93 2.34
C PHE A 82 -13.23 -13.56 2.30
N ILE A 83 -14.29 -12.78 2.04
CA ILE A 83 -15.67 -13.30 2.03
C ILE A 83 -15.87 -14.31 0.90
N PRO A 84 -15.53 -14.01 -0.37
CA PRO A 84 -15.61 -15.01 -1.43
C PRO A 84 -14.70 -16.21 -1.21
N PHE A 85 -13.49 -16.00 -0.68
CA PHE A 85 -12.59 -17.10 -0.32
C PHE A 85 -13.26 -18.09 0.65
N LEU A 86 -13.87 -17.61 1.74
CA LEU A 86 -14.59 -18.47 2.67
C LEU A 86 -15.80 -19.15 2.03
N PHE A 87 -16.57 -18.42 1.23
CA PHE A 87 -17.75 -18.95 0.55
C PHE A 87 -17.38 -20.11 -0.38
N PHE A 88 -16.41 -19.92 -1.27
CA PHE A 88 -15.98 -20.93 -2.22
C PHE A 88 -15.25 -22.10 -1.57
N TRP A 89 -14.51 -21.84 -0.49
CA TRP A 89 -13.93 -22.90 0.33
C TRP A 89 -15.02 -23.77 0.97
N ALA A 90 -16.03 -23.17 1.61
CA ALA A 90 -17.14 -23.90 2.22
C ALA A 90 -17.98 -24.68 1.18
N LYS A 91 -17.98 -24.25 -0.08
CA LYS A 91 -18.62 -24.96 -1.20
C LYS A 91 -17.74 -26.01 -1.86
N ASN A 92 -16.50 -26.20 -1.40
CA ASN A 92 -15.51 -27.10 -2.01
C ASN A 92 -15.25 -26.81 -3.51
N TYR A 93 -15.28 -25.53 -3.91
CA TYR A 93 -15.01 -25.14 -5.30
C TYR A 93 -13.52 -25.06 -5.62
N PHE A 94 -12.66 -25.12 -4.60
CA PHE A 94 -11.21 -25.09 -4.78
C PHE A 94 -10.63 -26.49 -4.90
N ASP A 95 -9.80 -26.71 -5.91
CA ASP A 95 -8.82 -27.78 -5.83
C ASP A 95 -7.72 -27.44 -4.79
N SER A 96 -6.92 -28.45 -4.43
CA SER A 96 -5.89 -28.30 -3.39
C SER A 96 -4.79 -27.29 -3.74
N ARG A 97 -4.51 -27.05 -5.02
CA ARG A 97 -3.48 -26.11 -5.48
C ARG A 97 -4.01 -24.68 -5.40
N LEU A 98 -5.19 -24.42 -5.98
CA LEU A 98 -5.83 -23.12 -5.95
C LEU A 98 -6.11 -22.67 -4.52
N PHE A 99 -6.57 -23.57 -3.64
CA PHE A 99 -6.75 -23.26 -2.22
C PHE A 99 -5.47 -22.74 -1.57
N LYS A 100 -4.34 -23.44 -1.77
CA LYS A 100 -3.04 -23.05 -1.20
C LYS A 100 -2.57 -21.71 -1.76
N GLN A 101 -2.73 -21.49 -3.07
CA GLN A 101 -2.36 -20.22 -3.71
C GLN A 101 -3.17 -19.05 -3.14
N LEU A 102 -4.50 -19.19 -3.04
CA LEU A 102 -5.36 -18.16 -2.46
C LEU A 102 -5.09 -17.95 -0.96
N LEU A 103 -4.73 -19.01 -0.22
CA LEU A 103 -4.31 -18.90 1.17
C LEU A 103 -3.00 -18.09 1.31
N VAL A 104 -2.02 -18.33 0.43
CA VAL A 104 -0.81 -17.50 0.36
C VAL A 104 -1.16 -16.05 0.02
N GLY A 105 -2.07 -15.83 -0.93
CA GLY A 105 -2.57 -14.50 -1.28
C GLY A 105 -3.20 -13.77 -0.08
N LEU A 106 -3.98 -14.49 0.73
CA LEU A 106 -4.55 -13.96 1.98
C LEU A 106 -3.47 -13.54 2.98
N VAL A 107 -2.46 -14.39 3.19
CA VAL A 107 -1.34 -14.11 4.11
C VAL A 107 -0.52 -12.91 3.63
N LEU A 108 -0.26 -12.82 2.32
CA LEU A 108 0.44 -11.66 1.75
C LEU A 108 -0.39 -10.37 1.91
N GLY A 109 -1.69 -10.42 1.63
CA GLY A 109 -2.60 -9.29 1.84
C GLY A 109 -2.66 -8.83 3.30
N ALA A 110 -2.71 -9.77 4.26
CA ALA A 110 -2.65 -9.45 5.68
C ALA A 110 -1.29 -8.82 6.07
N SER A 111 -0.19 -9.37 5.54
CA SER A 111 1.17 -8.83 5.72
C SER A 111 1.30 -7.41 5.17
N GLN A 112 0.59 -7.10 4.07
CA GLN A 112 0.56 -5.76 3.51
C GLN A 112 -0.12 -4.76 4.43
N GLY A 113 -1.26 -5.14 5.03
CA GLY A 113 -1.91 -4.33 6.07
C GLY A 113 -1.00 -4.12 7.29
N LEU A 114 -0.29 -5.17 7.73
CA LEU A 114 0.66 -5.11 8.84
C LEU A 114 1.84 -4.17 8.53
N MET A 115 2.39 -4.24 7.31
CA MET A 115 3.47 -3.38 6.86
C MET A 115 3.03 -1.89 6.81
N GLY A 116 1.81 -1.63 6.35
CA GLY A 116 1.22 -0.29 6.37
C GLY A 116 1.03 0.25 7.80
N TRP A 117 0.54 -0.59 8.72
CA TRP A 117 0.48 -0.22 10.14
C TRP A 117 1.85 0.07 10.73
N TYR A 118 2.86 -0.76 10.42
CA TYR A 118 4.22 -0.57 10.89
C TYR A 118 4.81 0.76 10.39
N MET A 119 4.55 1.14 9.13
CA MET A 119 4.92 2.46 8.58
C MET A 119 4.34 3.62 9.40
N VAL A 120 3.05 3.57 9.72
CA VAL A 120 2.39 4.65 10.49
C VAL A 120 2.91 4.69 11.91
N LYS A 121 2.86 3.56 12.63
CA LYS A 121 3.28 3.48 14.04
C LYS A 121 4.68 4.07 14.26
N SER A 122 5.59 3.76 13.33
CA SER A 122 6.98 4.18 13.43
C SER A 122 7.23 5.66 13.12
N GLY A 123 6.23 6.40 12.64
CA GLY A 123 6.24 7.86 12.51
C GLY A 123 5.53 8.61 13.64
N LEU A 124 4.87 7.92 14.58
CA LEU A 124 4.07 8.55 15.63
C LEU A 124 4.85 8.87 16.93
N VAL A 125 6.15 8.53 17.01
CA VAL A 125 6.91 8.60 18.27
C VAL A 125 7.86 9.81 18.31
N ASP A 126 9.04 9.72 17.70
CA ASP A 126 10.06 10.78 17.81
C ASP A 126 10.18 11.61 16.54
N VAL A 127 10.24 10.94 15.39
CA VAL A 127 10.43 11.57 14.08
C VAL A 127 9.17 11.33 13.24
N PRO A 128 8.41 12.39 12.89
CA PRO A 128 7.17 12.30 12.10
C PRO A 128 7.46 12.01 10.63
N TYR A 129 8.13 10.89 10.38
CA TYR A 129 8.60 10.50 9.08
C TYR A 129 8.56 8.98 8.91
N VAL A 130 7.95 8.57 7.80
CA VAL A 130 7.99 7.18 7.36
C VAL A 130 9.31 6.94 6.63
N SER A 131 10.14 6.06 7.18
CA SER A 131 11.40 5.67 6.56
C SER A 131 11.21 5.23 5.10
N HIS A 132 11.99 5.80 4.20
CA HIS A 132 12.08 5.37 2.79
C HIS A 132 12.29 3.85 2.62
N TYR A 133 12.98 3.18 3.55
CA TYR A 133 13.07 1.71 3.55
C TYR A 133 11.72 1.03 3.78
N ARG A 134 10.92 1.53 4.74
CA ARG A 134 9.58 0.99 5.01
C ARG A 134 8.62 1.31 3.86
N LEU A 135 8.72 2.51 3.29
CA LEU A 135 7.96 2.90 2.09
C LEU A 135 8.26 1.96 0.92
N ALA A 136 9.53 1.71 0.63
CA ALA A 136 9.94 0.78 -0.41
C ALA A 136 9.46 -0.65 -0.13
N ALA A 137 9.60 -1.15 1.11
CA ALA A 137 9.14 -2.48 1.49
C ALA A 137 7.62 -2.65 1.30
N HIS A 138 6.82 -1.68 1.71
CA HIS A 138 5.36 -1.70 1.53
C HIS A 138 4.94 -1.62 0.06
N LEU A 139 5.62 -0.78 -0.74
CA LEU A 139 5.35 -0.67 -2.17
C LEU A 139 5.72 -1.96 -2.90
N MET A 140 6.89 -2.53 -2.62
CA MET A 140 7.33 -3.79 -3.22
C MET A 140 6.41 -4.96 -2.82
N LEU A 141 5.98 -5.03 -1.56
CA LEU A 141 5.01 -6.03 -1.13
C LEU A 141 3.66 -5.88 -1.88
N ALA A 142 3.22 -4.65 -2.17
CA ALA A 142 2.04 -4.40 -3.01
C ALA A 142 2.19 -5.02 -4.41
N PHE A 143 3.32 -4.76 -5.07
CA PHE A 143 3.60 -5.28 -6.41
C PHE A 143 3.81 -6.79 -6.43
N ILE A 144 4.41 -7.37 -5.38
CA ILE A 144 4.53 -8.83 -5.24
C ILE A 144 3.14 -9.47 -5.14
N ILE A 145 2.23 -8.89 -4.35
CA ILE A 145 0.84 -9.37 -4.25
C ILE A 145 0.15 -9.29 -5.61
N GLU A 146 0.27 -8.15 -6.29
CA GLU A 146 -0.34 -7.94 -7.60
C GLU A 146 0.18 -8.95 -8.62
N ALA A 147 1.50 -9.13 -8.72
CA ALA A 147 2.12 -10.11 -9.61
C ALA A 147 1.69 -11.55 -9.27
N PHE A 148 1.60 -11.89 -7.98
CA PHE A 148 1.16 -13.21 -7.53
C PHE A 148 -0.31 -13.49 -7.88
N LEU A 149 -1.20 -12.51 -7.68
CA LEU A 149 -2.61 -12.66 -8.05
C LEU A 149 -2.81 -12.71 -9.56
N LEU A 150 -2.07 -11.91 -10.33
CA LEU A 150 -2.07 -11.99 -11.79
C LEU A 150 -1.57 -13.35 -12.28
N TRP A 151 -0.54 -13.91 -11.63
CA TRP A 151 -0.06 -15.25 -11.94
C TRP A 151 -1.15 -16.31 -11.72
N ILE A 152 -1.90 -16.26 -10.62
CA ILE A 152 -3.07 -17.15 -10.41
C ILE A 152 -4.10 -16.96 -11.51
N ILE A 153 -4.45 -15.72 -11.87
CA ILE A 153 -5.43 -15.42 -12.93
C ILE A 153 -5.00 -16.02 -14.27
N PHE A 154 -3.73 -15.92 -14.63
CA PHE A 154 -3.22 -16.53 -15.84
C PHE A 154 -3.19 -18.06 -15.74
N GLU A 155 -2.81 -18.62 -14.60
CA GLU A 155 -2.76 -20.06 -14.40
C GLU A 155 -4.13 -20.74 -14.55
N ILE A 156 -5.19 -20.13 -14.03
CA ILE A 156 -6.56 -20.68 -14.11
C ILE A 156 -7.23 -20.43 -15.48
N ASN A 157 -6.57 -19.71 -16.40
CA ASN A 157 -7.14 -19.41 -17.71
C ASN A 157 -7.11 -20.68 -18.60
N PRO A 158 -8.27 -21.24 -18.98
CA PRO A 158 -8.35 -22.50 -19.72
C PRO A 158 -7.77 -22.43 -21.14
N LYS A 159 -7.45 -21.23 -21.65
CA LYS A 159 -6.76 -21.04 -22.92
C LYS A 159 -5.24 -21.25 -22.85
N ASN A 160 -4.68 -21.42 -21.66
CA ASN A 160 -3.26 -21.73 -21.48
C ASN A 160 -3.04 -23.24 -21.62
N ASP A 161 -2.93 -23.69 -22.86
CA ASP A 161 -2.67 -25.09 -23.20
C ASP A 161 -1.19 -25.46 -22.88
N PRO A 162 -0.93 -26.43 -21.98
CA PRO A 162 0.44 -26.84 -21.64
C PRO A 162 1.26 -27.33 -22.84
N GLU A 163 0.59 -27.88 -23.86
CA GLU A 163 1.25 -28.40 -25.07
C GLU A 163 1.76 -27.30 -26.02
N GLN A 164 1.26 -26.06 -25.92
CA GLN A 164 1.74 -24.91 -26.70
C GLN A 164 2.95 -24.19 -26.06
N GLN A 165 3.39 -24.59 -24.86
CA GLN A 165 4.56 -24.01 -24.19
C GLN A 165 5.88 -24.55 -24.78
N SER A 166 6.12 -24.24 -26.05
CA SER A 166 7.43 -24.45 -26.69
C SER A 166 8.51 -23.59 -25.99
N SER A 167 9.73 -24.16 -25.90
CA SER A 167 10.92 -23.65 -25.20
C SER A 167 11.10 -22.12 -25.22
N TYR A 168 10.63 -21.44 -24.17
CA TYR A 168 10.86 -20.02 -23.90
C TYR A 168 12.28 -19.69 -23.40
N GLY A 169 13.28 -20.56 -23.60
CA GLY A 169 14.58 -20.51 -22.90
C GLY A 169 15.21 -19.11 -22.75
N SER A 170 15.46 -18.38 -23.85
CA SER A 170 16.02 -17.03 -23.79
C SER A 170 14.99 -15.94 -23.41
N ALA A 171 13.74 -16.10 -23.83
CA ALA A 171 12.66 -15.18 -23.51
C ALA A 171 12.31 -15.18 -22.00
N PHE A 172 12.39 -16.32 -21.34
CA PHE A 172 12.15 -16.50 -19.91
C PHE A 172 13.16 -15.73 -19.07
N TRP A 173 14.46 -15.92 -19.33
CA TRP A 173 15.51 -15.16 -18.65
C TRP A 173 15.45 -13.67 -18.96
N GLY A 174 15.06 -13.30 -20.20
CA GLY A 174 14.78 -11.92 -20.57
C GLY A 174 13.65 -11.29 -19.77
N SER A 175 12.51 -12.00 -19.62
CA SER A 175 11.38 -11.55 -18.80
C SER A 175 11.73 -11.44 -17.31
N ILE A 176 12.47 -12.40 -16.76
CA ILE A 176 12.96 -12.32 -15.37
C ILE A 176 13.86 -11.11 -15.19
N SER A 177 14.81 -10.89 -16.12
CA SER A 177 15.74 -9.77 -16.06
C SER A 177 15.01 -8.43 -16.14
N LEU A 178 14.03 -8.30 -17.04
CA LEU A 178 13.21 -7.10 -17.15
C LEU A 178 12.38 -6.87 -15.88
N ALA A 179 11.75 -7.90 -15.33
CA ALA A 179 11.00 -7.80 -14.07
C ALA A 179 11.90 -7.39 -12.90
N ALA A 180 13.11 -7.94 -12.82
CA ALA A 180 14.10 -7.54 -11.82
C ALA A 180 14.53 -6.09 -11.98
N LEU A 181 14.83 -5.64 -13.21
CA LEU A 181 15.18 -4.25 -13.50
C LEU A 181 14.03 -3.29 -13.16
N THR A 182 12.78 -3.65 -13.50
CA THR A 182 11.60 -2.86 -13.11
C THR A 182 11.44 -2.82 -11.59
N GLY A 183 11.63 -3.94 -10.89
CA GLY A 183 11.61 -3.99 -9.42
C GLY A 183 12.67 -3.08 -8.80
N LEU A 184 13.90 -3.13 -9.31
CA LEU A 184 14.98 -2.23 -8.89
C LEU A 184 14.62 -0.76 -9.13
N GLN A 185 14.05 -0.44 -10.30
CA GLN A 185 13.61 0.92 -10.63
C GLN A 185 12.51 1.42 -9.67
N ILE A 186 11.56 0.56 -9.30
CA ILE A 186 10.51 0.88 -8.32
C ILE A 186 11.13 1.16 -6.94
N VAL A 187 12.11 0.36 -6.50
CA VAL A 187 12.83 0.58 -5.24
C VAL A 187 13.55 1.93 -5.25
N TYR A 188 14.30 2.24 -6.31
CA TYR A 188 14.96 3.53 -6.45
C TYR A 188 13.96 4.69 -6.45
N GLY A 189 12.83 4.56 -7.16
CA GLY A 189 11.74 5.53 -7.13
C GLY A 189 11.19 5.74 -5.71
N ALA A 190 10.98 4.67 -4.96
CA ALA A 190 10.53 4.74 -3.57
C ALA A 190 11.56 5.43 -2.65
N PHE A 191 12.85 5.22 -2.88
CA PHE A 191 13.91 5.91 -2.14
C PHE A 191 13.96 7.40 -2.45
N VAL A 192 13.89 7.78 -3.73
CA VAL A 192 13.86 9.19 -4.17
C VAL A 192 12.62 9.89 -3.58
N ALA A 193 11.44 9.28 -3.71
CA ALA A 193 10.20 9.81 -3.15
C ALA A 193 10.25 9.89 -1.62
N GLY A 194 10.76 8.85 -0.97
CA GLY A 194 10.93 8.79 0.48
C GLY A 194 11.82 9.91 1.00
N LYS A 195 12.98 10.13 0.37
CA LYS A 195 13.97 11.17 0.75
C LYS A 195 13.63 12.57 0.25
N LYS A 196 12.56 12.75 -0.54
CA LYS A 196 12.26 13.99 -1.27
C LYS A 196 13.40 14.44 -2.19
N ALA A 197 14.23 13.50 -2.67
CA ALA A 197 15.41 13.82 -3.48
C ALA A 197 15.07 14.31 -4.91
N GLY A 198 13.81 14.15 -5.34
CA GLY A 198 13.33 14.61 -6.63
C GLY A 198 13.39 16.13 -6.81
N TYR A 199 13.46 16.92 -5.73
CA TYR A 199 13.59 18.38 -5.81
C TYR A 199 15.03 18.86 -6.04
N GLY A 200 16.03 17.97 -5.97
CA GLY A 200 17.44 18.35 -6.10
C GLY A 200 17.84 18.70 -7.54
N PHE A 201 17.31 17.97 -8.52
CA PHE A 201 17.62 18.15 -9.94
C PHE A 201 16.34 17.95 -10.76
N ASN A 202 15.80 19.02 -11.33
CA ASN A 202 14.55 19.02 -12.10
C ASN A 202 14.77 19.00 -13.63
N SER A 203 15.99 18.72 -14.07
CA SER A 203 16.37 18.61 -15.49
C SER A 203 16.54 17.15 -15.92
N PHE A 204 16.38 16.90 -17.22
CA PHE A 204 16.56 15.59 -17.84
C PHE A 204 17.24 15.75 -19.21
N PRO A 205 18.19 14.86 -19.60
CA PRO A 205 18.67 13.68 -18.87
C PRO A 205 19.79 13.96 -17.86
N LEU A 206 20.39 15.17 -17.88
CA LEU A 206 21.51 15.56 -17.04
C LEU A 206 21.06 16.25 -15.75
N MET A 207 21.89 16.19 -14.71
CA MET A 207 21.66 16.87 -13.42
C MET A 207 22.09 18.34 -13.52
N ASN A 208 21.11 19.25 -13.63
CA ASN A 208 21.27 20.69 -13.89
C ASN A 208 21.85 21.09 -15.26
N GLY A 209 21.57 20.29 -16.30
CA GLY A 209 21.90 20.63 -17.69
C GLY A 209 23.13 19.94 -18.21
#